data_AF-A0A844SS23-F1
#
_entry.id   AF-A0A844SS23-F1
#
_cell.length_a   1.000
_cell.length_b   1.000
_cell.length_c   1.000
_cell.angle_alpha   90.00
_cell.angle_beta   90.00
_cell.angle_gamma   90.00
#
_symmetry.space_group_name_H-M   'P 1'
#
loop_
_entity.id
_entity.type
_entity.pdbx_description
1 polymer ?
#
loop_
_entity_poly.entity_id
_entity_poly.type
_entity_poly.pdbx_seq_one_letter_code
_entity_poly.pdbx_strand_id
1 'polypeptide(L)'
;MKRSLIAAGILLWAMGAASAQILAPGRSTWDPPVPQPPPPPRIEVPAIPRMDAPTQPSLRSRPRSSFGDRVSRCLDEAAAAGLNQAERAAYSRSCANHRD
;
A
#
# COMPACT_ATOMS: atom_id res chain seq x y z
N MET A 1 48.78 -28.90 53.74
CA MET A 1 48.72 -27.62 53.00
C MET A 1 48.50 -27.80 51.49
N LYS A 2 49.30 -28.59 50.78
CA LYS A 2 49.21 -28.74 49.31
C LYS A 2 47.89 -29.34 48.78
N ARG A 3 47.28 -30.27 49.52
CA ARG A 3 45.95 -30.86 49.18
C ARG A 3 44.79 -29.87 49.31
N SER A 4 44.89 -28.92 50.23
CA SER A 4 43.85 -27.90 50.46
C SER A 4 43.87 -26.83 49.36
N LEU A 5 45.06 -26.51 48.82
CA LEU A 5 45.21 -25.62 47.66
C LEU A 5 44.62 -26.23 46.38
N ILE A 6 44.76 -27.54 46.17
CA ILE A 6 44.16 -28.22 45.02
C ILE A 6 42.63 -28.24 45.13
N ALA A 7 42.09 -28.50 46.33
CA ALA A 7 40.65 -28.47 46.56
C ALA A 7 40.06 -27.06 46.36
N ALA A 8 40.75 -26.01 46.82
CA ALA A 8 40.33 -24.63 46.61
C ALA A 8 40.36 -24.23 45.13
N GLY A 9 41.39 -24.64 44.38
CA GLY A 9 41.49 -24.36 42.94
C GLY A 9 40.37 -25.00 42.12
N ILE A 10 39.97 -26.23 42.45
CA ILE A 10 38.86 -26.93 41.77
C ILE A 10 37.52 -26.24 42.05
N LEU A 11 37.32 -25.76 43.28
CA LEU A 11 36.09 -25.06 43.68
C LEU A 11 35.95 -23.71 42.97
N LEU A 12 37.05 -22.97 42.80
CA LEU A 12 37.06 -21.71 42.04
C LEU A 12 36.81 -21.92 40.54
N TRP A 13 37.26 -23.04 39.96
CA TRP A 13 37.04 -23.33 38.54
C TRP A 13 35.58 -23.67 38.22
N ALA A 14 34.88 -24.34 39.15
CA ALA A 14 33.46 -24.66 39.01
C ALA A 14 32.53 -23.43 39.16
N MET A 15 33.06 -22.30 39.63
CA MET A 15 32.31 -21.06 39.89
C MET A 15 32.37 -20.07 38.71
N GLY A 16 32.78 -20.54 37.52
CA GLY A 16 32.60 -19.81 36.27
C GLY A 16 31.13 -19.85 35.86
N ALA A 17 30.37 -18.82 36.22
CA ALA A 17 28.98 -18.66 35.80
C ALA A 17 28.94 -18.51 34.26
N ALA A 18 28.60 -19.58 33.56
CA ALA A 18 28.23 -19.51 32.16
C ALA A 18 26.87 -18.80 32.06
N SER A 19 26.91 -17.50 31.76
CA SER A 19 25.71 -16.74 31.41
C SER A 19 25.21 -17.22 30.05
N ALA A 20 24.23 -18.12 30.06
CA ALA A 20 23.50 -18.51 28.87
C ALA A 20 22.58 -17.35 28.48
N GLN A 21 22.96 -16.63 27.43
CA GLN A 21 22.13 -15.61 26.83
C GLN A 21 20.96 -16.26 26.09
N ILE A 22 19.74 -15.99 26.54
CA ILE A 22 18.49 -16.43 25.91
C ILE A 22 18.35 -15.65 24.60
N LEU A 23 18.90 -16.21 23.52
CA LEU A 23 18.67 -15.74 22.16
C LEU A 23 17.30 -16.26 21.73
N ALA A 24 16.39 -15.36 21.38
CA ALA A 24 15.14 -15.75 20.74
C ALA A 24 15.45 -16.49 19.42
N PRO A 25 14.67 -17.52 19.04
CA PRO A 25 14.88 -18.24 17.79
C PRO A 25 14.98 -17.26 16.61
N GLY A 26 16.07 -17.33 15.83
CA GLY A 26 16.30 -16.48 14.66
C GLY A 26 16.97 -15.13 14.93
N ARG A 27 17.50 -14.88 16.14
CA ARG A 27 18.28 -13.67 16.47
C ARG A 27 19.76 -13.98 16.64
N SER A 28 20.61 -13.05 16.23
CA SER A 28 22.06 -13.09 16.50
C SER A 28 22.46 -12.03 17.52
N THR A 29 23.54 -12.26 18.27
CA THR A 29 24.13 -11.24 19.18
C THR A 29 24.56 -9.97 18.44
N TRP A 30 24.75 -10.05 17.12
CA TRP A 30 25.18 -8.96 16.25
C TRP A 30 24.01 -8.28 15.51
N ASP A 31 22.77 -8.70 15.77
CA ASP A 31 21.62 -8.06 15.12
C ASP A 31 21.48 -6.62 15.63
N PRO A 32 21.37 -5.63 14.73
CA PRO A 32 21.08 -4.27 15.14
C PRO A 32 19.70 -4.20 15.82
N PRO A 33 19.49 -3.23 16.73
CA PRO A 33 18.18 -3.00 17.31
C PRO A 33 17.17 -2.72 16.20
N VAL A 34 16.01 -3.36 16.28
CA VAL A 34 14.94 -3.15 15.31
C VAL A 34 14.50 -1.67 15.32
N PRO A 35 14.37 -1.03 14.15
CA PRO A 35 13.81 0.31 14.06
C PRO A 35 12.42 0.36 14.69
N GLN A 36 12.09 1.47 15.36
CA GLN A 36 10.74 1.68 15.86
C GLN A 36 9.77 1.77 14.66
N PRO A 37 8.56 1.20 14.77
CA PRO A 37 7.55 1.36 13.74
C PRO A 37 7.22 2.85 13.56
N PRO A 38 6.86 3.29 12.33
CA PRO A 38 6.44 4.66 12.11
C PRO A 38 5.21 5.00 12.96
N PRO A 39 5.02 6.27 13.34
CA PRO A 39 3.81 6.68 14.02
C PRO A 39 2.58 6.36 13.15
N PRO A 40 1.43 6.04 13.78
CA PRO A 40 0.21 5.82 13.03
C PRO A 40 -0.13 7.07 12.21
N PRO A 41 -0.76 6.90 11.02
CA PRO A 41 -1.20 8.04 10.22
C PRO A 41 -2.15 8.91 11.04
N ARG A 42 -1.99 10.22 10.96
CA ARG A 42 -2.95 11.15 11.57
C ARG A 42 -4.29 11.01 10.85
N ILE A 43 -5.34 10.71 11.61
CA ILE A 43 -6.71 10.76 11.14
C ILE A 43 -7.15 12.22 11.32
N GLU A 44 -7.01 13.02 10.28
CA GLU A 44 -7.49 14.40 10.28
C GLU A 44 -8.96 14.43 9.83
N VAL A 45 -9.77 15.20 10.55
CA VAL A 45 -11.17 15.41 10.15
C VAL A 45 -11.16 16.27 8.89
N PRO A 46 -11.83 15.86 7.79
CA PRO A 46 -11.99 16.69 6.62
C PRO A 46 -12.60 18.05 6.98
N ALA A 47 -12.13 19.13 6.37
CA ALA A 47 -12.65 20.46 6.63
C ALA A 47 -14.17 20.51 6.36
N ILE A 48 -14.94 21.09 7.29
CA ILE A 48 -16.39 21.28 7.13
C ILE A 48 -16.63 22.27 5.98
N PRO A 49 -17.37 21.88 4.93
CA PRO A 49 -17.75 22.81 3.87
C PRO A 49 -18.52 24.00 4.46
N ARG A 50 -18.08 25.23 4.17
CA ARG A 50 -18.78 26.46 4.59
C ARG A 50 -19.68 26.94 3.46
N MET A 51 -20.92 27.32 3.79
CA MET A 51 -21.92 27.78 2.80
C MET A 51 -21.51 29.07 2.09
N ASP A 52 -20.88 30.00 2.82
CA ASP A 52 -20.48 31.31 2.30
C ASP A 52 -19.02 31.35 1.79
N ALA A 53 -18.36 30.19 1.67
CA ALA A 53 -16.99 30.16 1.16
C ALA A 53 -16.98 30.50 -0.34
N PRO A 54 -16.04 31.35 -0.79
CA PRO A 54 -15.87 31.59 -2.22
C PRO A 54 -15.55 30.27 -2.92
N THR A 55 -16.23 30.01 -4.04
CA THR A 55 -15.97 28.82 -4.85
C THR A 55 -14.53 28.87 -5.33
N GLN A 56 -13.70 27.95 -4.81
CA GLN A 56 -12.33 27.83 -5.29
C GLN A 56 -12.37 27.23 -6.70
N PRO A 57 -11.68 27.83 -7.69
CA PRO A 57 -11.59 27.27 -9.01
C PRO A 57 -10.90 25.90 -8.90
N SER A 58 -11.66 24.84 -9.15
CA SER A 58 -11.09 23.49 -9.14
C SER A 58 -10.24 23.31 -10.39
N LEU A 59 -8.97 22.94 -10.24
CA LEU A 59 -8.12 22.47 -11.35
C LEU A 59 -8.52 21.06 -11.84
N ARG A 60 -9.75 20.61 -11.54
CA ARG A 60 -10.22 19.31 -11.98
C ARG A 60 -10.35 19.34 -13.50
N SER A 61 -9.71 18.37 -14.14
CA SER A 61 -9.83 18.16 -15.57
C SER A 61 -11.30 18.03 -15.96
N ARG A 62 -11.67 18.53 -17.13
CA ARG A 62 -13.03 18.41 -17.67
C ARG A 62 -13.47 16.95 -17.54
N PRO A 63 -14.68 16.66 -17.04
CA PRO A 63 -15.17 15.29 -16.99
C PRO A 63 -14.98 14.64 -18.36
N ARG A 64 -14.22 13.54 -18.40
CA ARG A 64 -14.11 12.74 -19.62
C ARG A 64 -15.48 12.14 -19.91
N SER A 65 -15.86 12.05 -21.17
CA SER A 65 -17.10 11.36 -21.53
C SER A 65 -17.06 9.92 -21.02
N SER A 66 -18.14 9.49 -20.36
CA SER A 66 -18.23 8.13 -19.87
C SER A 66 -18.24 7.14 -21.03
N PHE A 67 -17.97 5.86 -20.77
CA PHE A 67 -18.08 4.84 -21.81
C PHE A 67 -19.49 4.80 -22.43
N GLY A 68 -20.54 4.97 -21.61
CA GLY A 68 -21.92 5.03 -22.09
C GLY A 68 -22.16 6.19 -23.06
N ASP A 69 -21.64 7.38 -22.75
CA ASP A 69 -21.74 8.54 -23.65
C ASP A 69 -21.06 8.28 -25.00
N ARG A 70 -19.93 7.56 -24.98
CA ARG A 70 -19.23 7.16 -26.20
C ARG A 70 -20.04 6.15 -27.01
N VAL A 71 -20.65 5.16 -26.36
CA VAL A 71 -21.52 4.19 -27.04
C VAL A 71 -22.70 4.89 -27.71
N SER A 72 -23.40 5.79 -27.01
CA SER A 72 -24.53 6.55 -27.59
C SER A 72 -24.10 7.34 -28.82
N ARG A 73 -22.99 8.08 -28.73
CA ARG A 73 -22.47 8.84 -29.88
C ARG A 73 -22.10 7.95 -31.06
N CYS A 74 -21.45 6.82 -30.81
CA CYS A 74 -21.12 5.86 -31.86
C CYS A 74 -22.36 5.22 -32.49
N LEU A 75 -23.43 5.00 -31.71
CA LEU A 75 -24.72 4.52 -32.23
C LEU A 75 -25.38 5.57 -33.13
N ASP A 76 -25.30 6.86 -32.78
CA ASP A 76 -25.81 7.96 -33.58
C ASP A 76 -25.03 8.11 -34.89
N GLU A 77 -23.70 8.01 -34.84
CA GLU A 77 -22.85 8.04 -36.04
C GLU A 77 -23.13 6.87 -36.98
N ALA A 78 -23.28 5.66 -36.45
CA ALA A 78 -23.70 4.50 -37.22
C ALA A 78 -25.11 4.68 -37.82
N ALA A 79 -25.98 5.40 -37.13
CA ALA A 79 -27.30 5.76 -37.66
C ALA A 79 -27.22 6.70 -38.83
N ALA A 80 -26.43 7.75 -38.70
CA ALA A 80 -26.17 8.71 -39.76
C ALA A 80 -25.50 8.05 -40.97
N ALA A 81 -24.67 7.03 -40.74
CA ALA A 81 -24.03 6.23 -41.78
C ALA A 81 -24.98 5.20 -42.45
N GLY A 82 -26.22 5.06 -41.98
CA GLY A 82 -27.19 4.12 -42.54
C GLY A 82 -26.89 2.65 -42.24
N LEU A 83 -26.07 2.35 -41.23
CA LEU A 83 -25.76 0.97 -40.85
C LEU A 83 -27.01 0.26 -40.34
N ASN A 84 -27.16 -1.01 -40.74
CA ASN A 84 -28.21 -1.86 -40.23
C ASN A 84 -27.99 -2.20 -38.75
N GLN A 85 -28.95 -2.86 -38.10
CA GLN A 85 -28.88 -3.06 -36.65
C GLN A 85 -27.72 -3.96 -36.20
N ALA A 86 -27.36 -4.97 -36.99
CA ALA A 86 -26.23 -5.85 -36.68
C ALA A 86 -24.89 -5.11 -36.84
N GLU A 87 -24.73 -4.36 -37.93
CA GLU A 87 -23.56 -3.53 -38.21
C GLU A 87 -23.40 -2.41 -37.18
N ARG A 88 -24.50 -1.76 -36.80
CA ARG A 88 -24.52 -0.71 -35.78
C ARG A 88 -24.08 -1.25 -34.41
N ALA A 89 -24.50 -2.45 -34.03
CA ALA A 89 -24.08 -3.09 -32.79
C ALA A 89 -22.59 -3.46 -32.80
N ALA A 90 -22.06 -3.94 -33.93
CA ALA A 90 -20.63 -4.24 -34.07
C ALA A 90 -19.77 -2.95 -34.08
N TYR A 91 -20.20 -1.95 -34.85
CA TYR A 91 -19.53 -0.65 -34.97
C TYR A 91 -19.45 0.08 -33.64
N SER A 92 -20.56 0.20 -32.90
CA SER A 92 -20.61 0.94 -31.64
C SER A 92 -19.66 0.37 -30.58
N ARG A 93 -19.53 -0.97 -30.51
CA ARG A 93 -18.58 -1.64 -29.60
C ARG A 93 -17.13 -1.33 -29.94
N SER A 94 -16.77 -1.35 -31.23
CA SER A 94 -15.41 -1.01 -31.68
C SER A 94 -15.11 0.48 -31.47
N CYS A 95 -16.01 1.35 -31.95
CA CYS A 95 -15.88 2.81 -31.88
C CYS A 95 -15.73 3.32 -30.44
N ALA A 96 -16.51 2.81 -29.48
CA ALA A 96 -16.45 3.25 -28.09
C ALA A 96 -15.14 2.89 -27.36
N ASN A 97 -14.43 1.87 -27.85
CA ASN A 97 -13.12 1.44 -27.34
C ASN A 97 -11.95 2.24 -27.93
N HIS A 98 -12.11 2.83 -29.12
CA HIS A 98 -11.05 3.55 -29.83
C HIS A 98 -11.07 5.06 -29.63
N ARG A 99 -12.12 5.61 -29.04
CA ARG A 99 -12.26 7.04 -28.79
C ARG A 99 -12.03 7.35 -27.31
N ASP A 100 -11.05 8.19 -27.04
CA ASP A 100 -10.77 8.81 -25.73
C ASP A 100 -11.23 10.27 -25.71
#